data_AF-A0A9P0PCY2-F1
#
_entry.id   AF-A0A9P0PCY2-F1
#
_cell.length_a   1.000
_cell.length_b   1.000
_cell.length_c   1.000
_cell.angle_alpha   90.00
_cell.angle_beta   90.00
_cell.angle_gamma   90.00
#
_symmetry.space_group_name_H-M   'P 1'
#
loop_
_entity.id
_entity.type
_entity.pdbx_description
1 polymer ?
#
loop_
_entity_poly.entity_id
_entity_poly.type
_entity_poly.pdbx_seq_one_letter_code
_entity_poly.pdbx_strand_id
1 'polypeptide(L)'
;METTAAEFYRLARFPRVIGTIDCTLIKMDSPGGTDAEIYRTRKQFFGMNVQTVSDATLKIRDIVARWPGSSYDETIFNNSSLKQRFEAGLFKDYLLIGDCCSGYHLRPYLMTKLQDINVEAENLYNESIIRTRNVVERQYGVRKRRFPILILGMRLDLHTIMAIIVATDVLHNIAIEENEAIPEEWIDHSEDEEINEQGNVGYDNRSGQVVRQMLINEYFANL
;
A
#
# COMPACT_ATOMS: atom_id res chain seq x y z
N MET A 1 3.13 -15.40 9.61
CA MET A 1 2.31 -15.41 8.38
C MET A 1 0.92 -15.93 8.71
N GLU A 2 0.77 -17.09 9.36
CA GLU A 2 -0.55 -17.58 9.83
C GLU A 2 -1.24 -16.62 10.81
N THR A 3 -0.50 -16.01 11.74
CA THR A 3 -1.04 -15.03 12.69
C THR A 3 -1.61 -13.79 11.98
N THR A 4 -0.83 -13.18 11.09
CA THR A 4 -1.26 -12.04 10.25
C THR A 4 -2.51 -12.35 9.43
N ALA A 5 -2.56 -13.51 8.76
CA ALA A 5 -3.71 -13.89 7.95
C ALA A 5 -4.97 -14.10 8.79
N ALA A 6 -4.83 -14.64 10.00
CA ALA A 6 -5.94 -14.76 10.94
C ALA A 6 -6.44 -13.38 11.43
N GLU A 7 -5.55 -12.41 11.65
CA GLU A 7 -5.93 -11.06 12.05
C GLU A 7 -6.66 -10.30 10.91
N PHE A 8 -6.17 -10.39 9.67
CA PHE A 8 -6.89 -9.84 8.52
C PHE A 8 -8.26 -10.51 8.32
N TYR A 9 -8.35 -11.82 8.55
CA TYR A 9 -9.63 -12.53 8.51
C TYR A 9 -10.60 -12.03 9.58
N ARG A 10 -10.12 -11.77 10.81
CA ARG A 10 -10.96 -11.19 11.88
C ARG A 10 -11.43 -9.78 11.54
N LEU A 11 -10.58 -8.97 10.92
CA LEU A 11 -10.86 -7.56 10.63
C LEU A 11 -11.80 -7.38 9.42
N ALA A 12 -11.53 -8.10 8.33
CA ALA A 12 -12.17 -7.85 7.04
C ALA A 12 -12.84 -9.11 6.45
N ARG A 13 -12.82 -10.25 7.14
CA ARG A 13 -13.30 -11.54 6.63
C ARG A 13 -12.64 -11.98 5.33
N PHE A 14 -11.47 -11.44 5.00
CA PHE A 14 -10.75 -11.83 3.78
C PHE A 14 -9.74 -12.95 4.11
N PRO A 15 -9.83 -14.14 3.49
CA PRO A 15 -8.93 -15.25 3.78
C PRO A 15 -7.55 -15.07 3.14
N ARG A 16 -6.51 -15.64 3.79
CA ARG A 16 -5.16 -15.80 3.24
C ARG A 16 -4.41 -14.49 2.94
N VAL A 17 -4.85 -13.34 3.45
CA VAL A 17 -4.15 -12.05 3.27
C VAL A 17 -2.94 -11.97 4.18
N ILE A 18 -1.77 -11.61 3.65
CA ILE A 18 -0.56 -11.39 4.46
C ILE A 18 -0.17 -9.93 4.61
N GLY A 19 -0.79 -9.05 3.84
CA GLY A 19 -0.55 -7.62 3.92
C GLY A 19 -1.27 -6.85 2.84
N THR A 20 -1.35 -5.56 3.08
CA THR A 20 -1.89 -4.56 2.14
C THR A 20 -0.73 -3.74 1.61
N ILE A 21 -0.62 -3.65 0.29
CA ILE A 21 0.40 -2.88 -0.39
C ILE A 21 -0.17 -1.56 -0.85
N ASP A 22 0.56 -0.48 -0.59
CA ASP A 22 0.22 0.82 -1.10
C ASP A 22 1.47 1.69 -1.24
N CYS A 23 1.33 2.81 -1.93
CA CYS A 23 2.37 3.81 -2.09
C CYS A 23 1.99 5.11 -1.38
N THR A 24 2.99 5.81 -0.86
CA THR A 24 2.80 7.14 -0.27
C THR A 24 3.84 8.10 -0.80
N LEU A 25 3.39 9.32 -1.09
CA LEU A 25 4.26 10.41 -1.53
C LEU A 25 4.77 11.17 -0.30
N ILE A 26 6.10 11.27 -0.20
CA ILE A 26 6.76 12.00 0.88
C ILE A 26 7.30 13.31 0.31
N LYS A 27 6.87 14.42 0.92
CA LYS A 27 7.22 15.77 0.47
C LYS A 27 8.70 16.04 0.73
N MET A 28 9.36 16.64 -0.25
CA MET A 28 10.73 17.13 -0.14
C MET A 28 10.88 18.45 -0.90
N ASP A 29 11.93 19.20 -0.58
CA ASP A 29 12.32 20.33 -1.41
C ASP A 29 12.97 19.86 -2.71
N SER A 30 13.01 20.76 -3.70
CA SER A 30 13.62 20.45 -4.99
C SER A 30 15.07 20.00 -4.78
N PRO A 31 15.46 18.80 -5.27
CA PRO A 31 16.82 18.30 -5.12
C PRO A 31 17.84 19.13 -5.94
N GLY A 32 17.37 20.07 -6.77
CA GLY A 32 18.20 20.87 -7.66
C GLY A 32 18.76 20.04 -8.82
N GLY A 33 19.36 20.73 -9.79
CA GLY A 33 19.96 20.10 -10.97
C GLY A 33 18.99 19.84 -12.12
N THR A 34 19.50 19.21 -13.18
CA THR A 34 18.77 18.93 -14.44
C THR A 34 17.65 17.92 -14.26
N ASP A 35 17.77 17.05 -13.25
CA ASP A 35 16.84 15.94 -13.02
C ASP A 35 15.81 16.28 -11.92
N ALA A 36 15.71 17.53 -11.47
CA ALA A 36 14.74 17.89 -10.42
C ALA A 36 13.28 17.59 -10.83
N GLU A 37 12.94 17.70 -12.11
CA GLU A 37 11.59 17.44 -12.63
C GLU A 37 11.18 15.97 -12.52
N ILE A 38 12.10 15.00 -12.48
CA ILE A 38 11.71 13.59 -12.28
C ILE A 38 11.10 13.36 -10.89
N TYR A 39 11.41 14.22 -9.91
CA TYR A 39 10.85 14.15 -8.57
C TYR A 39 9.52 14.90 -8.42
N ARG A 40 9.07 15.57 -9.48
CA ARG A 40 7.79 16.27 -9.46
C ARG A 40 6.65 15.27 -9.51
N THR A 41 5.78 15.34 -8.51
CA THR A 41 4.58 14.53 -8.41
C THR A 41 3.45 15.12 -9.25
N ARG A 42 2.42 14.31 -9.53
CA ARG A 42 1.18 14.79 -10.19
C ARG A 42 0.45 15.85 -9.38
N LYS A 43 0.62 15.81 -8.06
CA LYS A 43 0.12 16.79 -7.08
C LYS A 43 0.93 18.10 -7.07
N GLN A 44 1.77 18.34 -8.07
CA GLN A 44 2.53 19.59 -8.28
C GLN A 44 3.52 19.95 -7.15
N PHE A 45 3.95 18.97 -6.34
CA PHE A 45 5.04 19.13 -5.37
C PHE A 45 6.19 18.16 -5.65
N PHE A 46 7.39 18.46 -5.16
CA PHE A 46 8.53 17.55 -5.25
C PHE A 46 8.45 16.50 -4.14
N GLY A 47 8.61 15.24 -4.51
CA GLY A 47 8.43 14.15 -3.57
C GLY A 47 9.14 12.88 -3.99
N MET A 48 9.25 11.97 -3.03
CA MET A 48 9.61 10.59 -3.28
C MET A 48 8.38 9.70 -3.18
N ASN A 49 8.31 8.70 -4.06
CA ASN A 49 7.30 7.68 -4.01
C ASN A 49 7.84 6.48 -3.20
N VAL A 50 7.15 6.15 -2.10
CA VAL A 50 7.54 5.10 -1.17
C VAL A 50 6.45 4.04 -1.13
N GLN A 51 6.80 2.83 -1.55
CA GLN A 51 5.92 1.67 -1.41
C GLN A 51 6.12 1.04 -0.04
N THR A 52 5.03 0.70 0.63
CA THR A 52 5.07 -0.08 1.88
C THR A 52 4.07 -1.23 1.85
N VAL A 53 4.37 -2.26 2.63
CA VAL A 53 3.42 -3.35 2.93
C VAL A 53 3.07 -3.29 4.39
N SER A 54 1.79 -3.10 4.70
CA SER A 54 1.29 -3.06 6.07
C SER A 54 0.62 -4.39 6.46
N ASP A 55 0.77 -4.75 7.73
CA ASP A 55 0.07 -5.85 8.39
C ASP A 55 -1.22 -5.33 9.07
N ALA A 56 -2.15 -6.22 9.44
CA ALA A 56 -3.37 -5.95 10.20
C ALA A 56 -3.11 -5.16 11.50
N THR A 57 -1.92 -5.31 12.09
CA THR A 57 -1.49 -4.58 13.30
C THR A 57 -0.79 -3.25 13.00
N LEU A 58 -0.91 -2.70 11.79
CA LEU A 58 -0.25 -1.47 11.34
C LEU A 58 1.29 -1.53 11.29
N LYS A 59 1.87 -2.73 11.36
CA LYS A 59 3.32 -2.95 11.23
C LYS A 59 3.74 -2.95 9.78
N ILE A 60 4.86 -2.31 9.48
CA ILE A 60 5.45 -2.25 8.15
C ILE A 60 6.31 -3.50 7.95
N ARG A 61 5.95 -4.32 6.96
CA ARG A 61 6.60 -5.59 6.63
C ARG A 61 7.66 -5.46 5.54
N ASP A 62 7.47 -4.52 4.63
CA ASP A 62 8.37 -4.25 3.51
C ASP A 62 8.30 -2.76 3.15
N ILE A 63 9.42 -2.20 2.71
CA ILE A 63 9.55 -0.79 2.31
C ILE A 63 10.44 -0.69 1.06
N VAL A 64 9.99 0.12 0.10
CA VAL A 64 10.79 0.53 -1.06
C VAL A 64 10.74 2.06 -1.18
N ALA A 65 11.80 2.73 -0.74
CA ALA A 65 11.89 4.18 -0.68
C ALA A 65 12.95 4.77 -1.63
N ARG A 66 13.07 4.26 -2.85
CA ARG A 66 14.13 4.65 -3.80
C ARG A 66 13.64 5.28 -5.10
N TRP A 67 12.35 5.56 -5.19
CA TRP A 67 11.73 6.00 -6.44
C TRP A 67 11.33 7.47 -6.40
N PRO A 68 11.54 8.19 -7.50
CA PRO A 68 11.14 9.59 -7.59
C PRO A 68 9.61 9.71 -7.69
N GLY A 69 9.06 10.84 -7.23
CA GLY A 69 7.62 11.09 -7.13
C GLY A 69 6.81 11.03 -8.43
N SER A 70 7.46 11.07 -9.60
CA SER A 70 6.81 10.87 -10.90
C SER A 70 6.57 9.39 -11.24
N SER A 71 7.21 8.47 -10.53
CA SER A 71 7.13 7.03 -10.83
C SER A 71 5.75 6.48 -10.51
N TYR A 72 5.23 5.64 -11.41
CA TYR A 72 4.01 4.86 -11.19
C TYR A 72 4.25 3.76 -10.16
N ASP A 73 3.26 3.49 -9.31
CA ASP A 73 3.34 2.51 -8.24
C ASP A 73 3.61 1.10 -8.78
N GLU A 74 3.09 0.79 -9.97
CA GLU A 74 3.36 -0.47 -10.64
C GLU A 74 4.84 -0.65 -10.99
N THR A 75 5.52 0.41 -11.41
CA THR A 75 6.96 0.35 -11.72
C THR A 75 7.76 0.02 -10.47
N ILE A 76 7.35 0.58 -9.32
CA ILE A 76 7.96 0.31 -8.02
C ILE A 76 7.76 -1.15 -7.65
N PHE A 77 6.52 -1.66 -7.79
CA PHE A 77 6.20 -3.06 -7.52
C PHE A 77 6.91 -4.03 -8.44
N ASN A 78 6.99 -3.73 -9.74
CA ASN A 78 7.66 -4.58 -10.72
C ASN A 78 9.16 -4.74 -10.43
N ASN A 79 9.77 -3.75 -9.77
CA ASN A 79 11.16 -3.75 -9.37
C ASN A 79 11.36 -4.06 -7.87
N SER A 80 10.32 -4.42 -7.12
CA SER A 80 10.45 -4.74 -5.70
C SER A 80 10.94 -6.18 -5.51
N SER A 81 11.71 -6.40 -4.44
CA SER A 81 12.10 -7.75 -4.00
C SER A 81 10.88 -8.57 -3.60
N LEU A 82 9.81 -7.89 -3.16
CA LEU A 82 8.53 -8.50 -2.83
C LEU A 82 7.99 -9.31 -4.00
N LYS A 83 7.87 -8.72 -5.19
CA LYS A 83 7.42 -9.44 -6.40
C LYS A 83 8.27 -10.68 -6.67
N GLN A 84 9.59 -10.54 -6.62
CA GLN A 84 10.50 -11.67 -6.85
C GLN A 84 10.27 -12.81 -5.85
N ARG A 85 9.99 -12.50 -4.58
CA ARG A 85 9.67 -13.50 -3.54
C ARG A 85 8.33 -14.19 -3.77
N PHE A 86 7.33 -13.48 -4.28
CA PHE A 86 6.06 -14.09 -4.68
C PHE A 86 6.22 -15.01 -5.90
N GLU A 87 6.97 -14.56 -6.91
CA GLU A 87 7.23 -15.36 -8.11
C GLU A 87 8.13 -16.57 -7.82
N ALA A 88 9.03 -16.47 -6.84
CA ALA A 88 9.80 -17.60 -6.32
C ALA A 88 8.97 -18.60 -5.48
N GLY A 89 7.68 -18.34 -5.26
CA GLY A 89 6.78 -19.22 -4.52
C GLY A 89 7.02 -19.25 -3.00
N LEU A 90 7.77 -18.28 -2.45
CA LEU A 90 8.08 -18.21 -1.02
C LEU A 90 6.82 -18.09 -0.15
N PHE A 91 5.80 -17.42 -0.69
CA PHE A 91 4.53 -17.14 -0.03
C PHE A 91 3.40 -18.08 -0.47
N LYS A 92 3.66 -19.07 -1.33
CA LYS A 92 2.71 -20.09 -1.80
C LYS A 92 1.29 -19.56 -2.05
N ASP A 93 0.41 -19.79 -1.08
CA ASP A 93 -1.03 -19.57 -1.12
C ASP A 93 -1.47 -18.22 -0.53
N TYR A 94 -0.54 -17.41 -0.03
CA TYR A 94 -0.88 -16.12 0.57
C TYR A 94 -1.09 -15.02 -0.48
N LEU A 95 -1.97 -14.08 -0.13
CA LEU A 95 -2.42 -12.99 -0.99
C LEU A 95 -1.99 -11.64 -0.42
N LEU A 96 -1.69 -10.71 -1.32
CA LEU A 96 -1.61 -9.28 -1.05
C LEU A 96 -2.87 -8.60 -1.58
N ILE A 97 -3.30 -7.56 -0.87
CA ILE A 97 -4.34 -6.65 -1.35
C ILE A 97 -3.67 -5.35 -1.77
N GLY A 98 -3.96 -4.87 -2.98
CA GLY A 98 -3.46 -3.59 -3.50
C GLY A 98 -4.55 -2.74 -4.14
N ASP A 99 -4.21 -1.52 -4.52
CA ASP A 99 -5.14 -0.63 -5.22
C ASP A 99 -5.06 -0.77 -6.74
N CYS A 100 -6.19 -1.10 -7.37
CA CYS A 100 -6.30 -1.06 -8.82
C CYS A 100 -6.07 0.37 -9.37
N CYS A 101 -6.55 1.40 -8.67
CA CYS A 101 -6.43 2.80 -9.10
C CYS A 101 -4.98 3.29 -9.13
N SER A 102 -4.12 2.73 -8.27
CA SER A 102 -2.68 3.01 -8.23
C SER A 102 -1.88 2.32 -9.34
N GLY A 103 -2.54 1.53 -10.20
CA GLY A 103 -1.90 0.81 -11.31
C GLY A 103 -1.42 -0.59 -10.94
N TYR A 104 -1.82 -1.14 -9.79
CA TYR A 104 -1.54 -2.54 -9.48
C TYR A 104 -2.41 -3.46 -10.34
N HIS A 105 -1.78 -4.13 -11.31
CA HIS A 105 -2.44 -5.16 -12.11
C HIS A 105 -2.81 -6.39 -11.27
N LEU A 106 -3.96 -7.00 -11.56
CA LEU A 106 -4.41 -8.23 -10.93
C LEU A 106 -3.40 -9.36 -11.20
N ARG A 107 -2.96 -10.03 -10.13
CA ARG A 107 -2.07 -11.20 -10.20
C ARG A 107 -2.58 -12.30 -9.28
N PRO A 108 -2.16 -13.57 -9.46
CA PRO A 108 -2.57 -14.67 -8.58
C PRO A 108 -2.35 -14.41 -7.09
N TYR A 109 -1.35 -13.59 -6.77
CA TYR A 109 -0.97 -13.20 -5.41
C TYR A 109 -1.32 -11.74 -5.05
N LEU A 110 -1.91 -10.96 -5.97
CA LEU A 110 -2.27 -9.55 -5.74
C LEU A 110 -3.71 -9.32 -6.18
N MET A 111 -4.59 -9.16 -5.19
CA MET A 111 -6.01 -8.95 -5.39
C MET A 111 -6.35 -7.47 -5.34
N THR A 112 -7.26 -7.08 -6.22
CA THR A 112 -7.77 -5.71 -6.34
C THR A 112 -9.29 -5.71 -6.39
N LYS A 113 -9.90 -4.55 -6.10
CA LYS A 113 -11.35 -4.35 -6.15
C LYS A 113 -11.91 -4.65 -7.55
N LEU A 114 -13.14 -5.18 -7.60
CA LEU A 114 -13.93 -5.27 -8.81
C LEU A 114 -14.50 -3.89 -9.16
N GLN A 115 -14.47 -3.52 -10.44
CA GLN A 115 -15.07 -2.27 -10.93
C GLN A 115 -16.58 -2.43 -11.14
N ASP A 116 -16.99 -3.55 -11.75
CA ASP A 116 -18.39 -3.89 -11.97
C ASP A 116 -18.85 -4.91 -10.93
N ILE A 117 -19.91 -4.55 -10.20
CA ILE A 117 -20.54 -5.42 -9.20
C ILE A 117 -21.91 -5.82 -9.73
N ASN A 118 -22.11 -7.12 -9.92
CA ASN A 118 -23.36 -7.68 -10.44
C ASN A 118 -24.04 -8.60 -9.43
N VAL A 119 -23.29 -9.17 -8.48
CA VAL A 119 -23.77 -10.18 -7.53
C VAL A 119 -23.41 -9.80 -6.09
N GLU A 120 -24.24 -10.17 -5.11
CA GLU A 120 -24.00 -9.89 -3.68
C GLU A 120 -22.64 -10.42 -3.19
N ALA A 121 -22.21 -11.59 -3.67
CA ALA A 121 -20.89 -12.14 -3.34
C ALA A 121 -19.72 -11.23 -3.79
N GLU A 122 -19.88 -10.53 -4.91
CA GLU A 122 -18.90 -9.55 -5.40
C GLU A 122 -18.91 -8.27 -4.54
N ASN A 123 -20.09 -7.89 -4.03
CA ASN A 123 -20.25 -6.78 -3.10
C ASN A 123 -19.52 -7.07 -1.77
N LEU A 124 -19.72 -8.25 -1.19
CA LEU A 124 -19.03 -8.71 0.02
C LEU A 124 -17.50 -8.79 -0.17
N TYR A 125 -17.05 -9.23 -1.35
CA TYR A 125 -15.64 -9.22 -1.71
C TYR A 125 -15.06 -7.80 -1.72
N ASN A 126 -15.75 -6.85 -2.39
CA ASN A 126 -15.31 -5.46 -2.46
C ASN A 126 -15.31 -4.79 -1.09
N GLU A 127 -16.35 -5.00 -0.27
CA GLU A 127 -16.42 -4.52 1.10
C GLU A 127 -15.24 -5.03 1.94
N SER A 128 -14.90 -6.32 1.79
CA SER A 128 -13.78 -6.94 2.47
C SER A 128 -12.44 -6.37 2.02
N ILE A 129 -12.25 -6.10 0.73
CA ILE A 129 -11.05 -5.42 0.22
C ILE A 129 -10.93 -4.01 0.79
N ILE A 130 -12.01 -3.22 0.76
CA ILE A 130 -12.01 -1.83 1.26
C ILE A 130 -11.62 -1.83 2.75
N ARG A 131 -12.24 -2.69 3.56
CA ARG A 131 -11.88 -2.82 4.99
C ARG A 131 -10.43 -3.22 5.20
N THR A 132 -9.91 -4.12 4.38
CA THR A 132 -8.51 -4.55 4.45
C THR A 132 -7.59 -3.37 4.11
N ARG A 133 -7.90 -2.61 3.07
CA ARG A 133 -7.13 -1.42 2.64
C ARG A 133 -7.12 -0.28 3.65
N ASN A 134 -8.21 -0.07 4.37
CA ASN A 134 -8.26 0.95 5.43
C ASN A 134 -7.13 0.79 6.48
N VAL A 135 -6.56 -0.42 6.62
CA VAL A 135 -5.41 -0.69 7.50
C VAL A 135 -4.14 0.05 7.04
N VAL A 136 -3.82 0.05 5.74
CA VAL A 136 -2.61 0.73 5.24
C VAL A 136 -2.78 2.24 5.26
N GLU A 137 -3.96 2.75 4.91
CA GLU A 137 -4.28 4.18 5.02
C GLU A 137 -4.16 4.67 6.47
N ARG A 138 -4.73 3.91 7.43
CA ARG A 138 -4.59 4.19 8.85
C ARG A 138 -3.13 4.13 9.29
N GLN A 139 -2.36 3.16 8.81
CA GLN A 139 -0.94 3.05 9.13
C GLN A 139 -0.16 4.29 8.65
N TYR A 140 -0.45 4.80 7.46
CA TYR A 140 0.12 6.08 7.00
C TYR A 140 -0.29 7.26 7.86
N GLY A 141 -1.56 7.35 8.24
CA GLY A 141 -2.05 8.40 9.14
C GLY A 141 -1.34 8.37 10.50
N VAL A 142 -1.14 7.19 11.09
CA VAL A 142 -0.40 7.04 12.36
C VAL A 142 1.07 7.41 12.19
N ARG A 143 1.72 6.90 11.13
CA ARG A 143 3.14 7.16 10.83
C ARG A 143 3.41 8.65 10.62
N LYS A 144 2.60 9.32 9.80
CA LYS A 144 2.69 10.76 9.53
C LYS A 144 2.52 11.60 10.80
N ARG A 145 1.63 11.21 11.71
CA ARG A 145 1.44 11.88 13.02
C ARG A 145 2.59 11.65 13.98
N ARG A 146 3.12 10.42 14.03
CA ARG A 146 4.28 10.07 14.88
C ARG A 146 5.55 10.79 14.40
N PHE A 147 5.70 10.95 13.08
CA PHE A 147 6.85 11.58 12.45
C PHE A 147 6.42 12.72 11.50
N PRO A 148 6.12 13.91 12.03
CA PRO A 148 5.72 15.07 11.21
C PRO A 148 6.73 15.47 10.13
N ILE A 149 8.00 15.09 10.29
CA ILE A 149 9.06 15.30 9.30
C ILE A 149 8.71 14.75 7.91
N LEU A 150 7.84 13.74 7.82
CA LEU A 150 7.39 13.14 6.56
C LEU A 150 6.37 14.02 5.80
N ILE A 151 5.70 14.95 6.48
CA ILE A 151 4.70 15.86 5.89
C ILE A 151 5.30 17.25 5.65
N LEU A 152 6.15 17.72 6.56
CA LEU A 152 6.63 19.11 6.59
C LEU A 152 7.48 19.51 5.37
N GLY A 153 8.01 18.54 4.62
CA GLY A 153 8.92 18.79 3.51
C GLY A 153 10.37 18.81 3.97
N MET A 154 11.15 17.80 3.57
CA MET A 154 12.55 17.68 3.97
C MET A 154 13.46 18.52 3.07
N ARG A 155 14.31 19.34 3.71
CA ARG A 155 15.36 20.15 3.06
C ARG A 155 16.73 19.50 3.19
N LEU A 156 16.83 18.25 2.78
CA LEU A 156 18.01 17.42 2.99
C LEU A 156 18.41 16.76 1.68
N ASP A 157 19.64 16.25 1.65
CA ASP A 157 20.09 15.44 0.52
C ASP A 157 19.25 14.17 0.37
N LEU A 158 19.07 13.71 -0.87
CA LEU A 158 18.23 12.55 -1.21
C LEU A 158 18.64 11.30 -0.43
N HIS A 159 19.94 11.07 -0.24
CA HIS A 159 20.43 9.94 0.55
C HIS A 159 20.00 10.02 2.01
N THR A 160 19.99 11.23 2.57
CA THR A 160 19.55 11.46 3.95
C THR A 160 18.04 11.30 4.07
N ILE A 161 17.28 11.79 3.09
CA ILE A 161 15.82 11.61 3.02
C ILE A 161 15.47 10.12 3.00
N MET A 162 16.09 9.33 2.13
CA MET A 162 15.88 7.87 2.07
C MET A 162 16.18 7.20 3.41
N ALA A 163 17.28 7.58 4.06
CA ALA A 163 17.65 7.04 5.37
C ALA A 163 16.64 7.40 6.46
N ILE A 164 16.14 8.64 6.48
CA ILE A 164 15.10 9.09 7.42
C ILE A 164 13.83 8.27 7.22
N ILE A 165 13.38 8.09 5.98
CA ILE A 165 12.17 7.33 5.65
C ILE A 165 12.26 5.89 6.17
N VAL A 166 13.39 5.22 5.95
CA VAL A 166 13.60 3.85 6.46
C VAL A 166 13.69 3.85 7.99
N ALA A 167 14.39 4.83 8.58
CA ALA A 167 14.52 4.92 10.03
C ALA A 167 13.18 5.15 10.73
N THR A 168 12.31 6.01 10.19
CA THR A 168 10.97 6.24 10.76
C THR A 168 10.09 5.00 10.67
N ASP A 169 10.25 4.16 9.63
CA ASP A 169 9.52 2.90 9.49
C ASP A 169 9.94 1.86 10.53
N VAL A 170 11.25 1.76 10.75
CA VAL A 170 11.80 0.88 11.79
C VAL A 170 11.36 1.36 13.18
N LEU A 171 11.44 2.67 13.45
CA LEU A 171 11.00 3.24 14.71
C LEU A 171 9.49 3.09 14.93
N HIS A 172 8.68 3.21 13.88
CA HIS A 172 7.23 2.94 13.95
C HIS A 172 6.94 1.49 14.36
N ASN A 173 7.68 0.53 13.79
CA ASN A 173 7.54 -0.86 14.17
C ASN A 173 7.93 -1.13 15.63
N ILE A 174 9.02 -0.52 16.09
CA ILE A 174 9.46 -0.59 17.49
C ILE A 174 8.39 0.01 18.41
N ALA A 175 7.83 1.17 18.06
CA ALA A 175 6.76 1.79 18.84
C ALA A 175 5.52 0.90 18.98
N ILE A 176 5.16 0.15 17.91
CA ILE A 176 4.07 -0.82 17.98
C ILE A 176 4.44 -2.01 18.89
N GLU A 177 5.69 -2.46 18.86
CA GLU A 177 6.17 -3.57 19.70
C GLU A 177 6.18 -3.22 21.19
N GLU A 178 6.54 -1.98 21.51
CA GLU A 178 6.51 -1.43 22.86
C GLU A 178 5.08 -1.05 23.33
N ASN A 179 4.05 -1.31 22.52
CA ASN A 179 2.66 -0.91 22.77
C ASN A 179 2.52 0.59 23.09
N GLU A 180 3.31 1.44 22.42
CA GLU A 180 3.20 2.89 22.58
C GLU A 180 1.83 3.36 22.09
N ALA A 181 1.24 4.31 22.80
CA ALA A 181 -0.05 4.88 22.43
C ALA A 181 -0.01 5.42 20.98
N ILE A 182 -1.08 5.14 20.24
CA ILE A 182 -1.27 5.70 18.91
C ILE A 182 -1.56 7.20 19.11
N PRO A 183 -0.83 8.11 18.45
CA PRO A 183 -1.11 9.54 18.54
C PRO A 183 -2.57 9.84 18.21
N GLU A 184 -3.19 10.82 18.87
CA GLU A 184 -4.57 11.25 18.59
C GLU A 184 -4.69 11.85 17.18
N GLU A 185 -5.89 11.81 16.60
CA GLU A 185 -6.13 12.45 15.29
C GLU A 185 -6.08 13.96 15.48
N TRP A 186 -5.14 14.60 14.79
CA TRP A 186 -5.25 16.03 14.54
C TRP A 186 -6.30 16.16 13.45
N ILE A 187 -7.31 17.01 13.64
CA ILE A 187 -8.24 17.39 12.57
C ILE A 187 -7.42 18.20 11.56
N ASP A 188 -6.70 17.51 10.68
CA ASP A 188 -5.99 18.13 9.58
C ASP A 188 -6.97 18.26 8.42
N HIS A 189 -7.35 19.51 8.13
CA HIS A 189 -8.16 19.87 6.97
C HIS A 189 -7.41 19.72 5.63
N SER A 190 -6.14 19.28 5.65
CA SER A 190 -5.48 18.80 4.45
C SER A 190 -5.91 17.36 4.19
N GLU A 191 -7.14 17.23 3.68
CA GLU A 191 -7.47 16.11 2.81
C GLU A 191 -6.38 16.09 1.73
N ASP A 192 -5.42 15.18 1.86
CA ASP A 192 -4.68 14.70 0.70
C ASP A 192 -5.78 14.05 -0.17
N GLU A 193 -6.50 14.87 -0.96
CA GLU A 193 -7.41 14.39 -1.98
C GLU A 193 -6.59 13.40 -2.80
N GLU A 194 -6.85 12.12 -2.60
CA GLU A 194 -6.48 11.10 -3.54
C GLU A 194 -7.28 11.44 -4.78
N ILE A 195 -6.64 12.15 -5.70
CA ILE A 195 -7.16 12.32 -7.04
C ILE A 195 -7.34 10.89 -7.55
N ASN A 196 -8.59 10.44 -7.52
CA ASN A 196 -9.02 9.14 -8.01
C ASN A 196 -8.85 9.19 -9.54
N GLU A 197 -7.63 8.92 -10.00
CA GLU A 197 -7.33 8.87 -11.42
C GLU A 197 -7.92 7.59 -12.01
N GLN A 198 -8.63 7.79 -13.12
CA GLN A 198 -9.33 6.76 -13.87
C GLN A 198 -8.41 5.56 -14.13
N GLY A 199 -8.88 4.39 -13.67
CA GLY A 199 -8.17 3.13 -13.79
C GLY A 199 -7.69 2.90 -15.22
N ASN A 200 -6.39 2.82 -15.40
CA ASN A 200 -5.82 2.40 -16.68
C ASN A 200 -6.22 0.92 -16.87
N VAL A 201 -6.84 0.59 -18.02
CA VAL A 201 -7.28 -0.76 -18.35
C VAL A 201 -6.06 -1.63 -18.59
N GLY A 202 -5.52 -2.12 -17.50
CA GLY A 202 -4.47 -3.10 -17.48
C GLY A 202 -4.97 -4.42 -18.04
N TYR A 203 -4.16 -5.07 -18.87
CA TYR A 203 -4.40 -6.44 -19.29
C TYR A 203 -4.41 -7.34 -18.05
N ASP A 204 -5.61 -7.59 -17.52
CA ASP A 204 -5.82 -8.48 -16.38
C ASP A 204 -5.20 -9.84 -16.70
N ASN A 205 -4.30 -10.29 -15.84
CA ASN A 205 -3.70 -11.60 -16.02
C ASN A 205 -4.78 -12.67 -15.80
N ARG A 206 -5.02 -13.50 -16.82
CA ARG A 206 -6.05 -14.56 -16.80
C ARG A 206 -5.94 -15.45 -15.57
N SER A 207 -4.72 -15.70 -15.07
CA SER A 207 -4.51 -16.45 -13.83
C SER A 207 -4.98 -15.72 -12.58
N GLY A 208 -4.81 -14.40 -12.52
CA GLY A 208 -5.32 -13.58 -11.41
C GLY A 208 -6.84 -13.54 -11.37
N GLN A 209 -7.48 -13.43 -12.55
CA GLN A 209 -8.94 -13.46 -12.66
C GLN A 209 -9.53 -14.79 -12.18
N VAL A 210 -8.88 -15.91 -12.51
CA VAL A 210 -9.29 -17.25 -12.07
C VAL A 210 -9.24 -17.35 -10.54
N VAL A 211 -8.14 -16.92 -9.91
CA VAL A 211 -8.02 -16.96 -8.43
C VAL A 211 -9.05 -16.05 -7.76
N ARG A 212 -9.27 -14.84 -8.29
CA ARG A 212 -10.30 -13.93 -7.78
C ARG A 212 -11.70 -14.54 -7.88
N GLN A 213 -12.05 -15.13 -9.02
CA GLN A 213 -13.37 -15.76 -9.19
C GLN A 213 -13.54 -17.00 -8.30
N MET A 214 -12.49 -17.80 -8.12
CA MET A 214 -12.50 -18.92 -7.17
C MET A 214 -12.77 -18.41 -5.75
N LEU A 215 -12.10 -17.35 -5.30
CA LEU A 215 -12.34 -16.77 -3.98
C LEU A 215 -13.78 -16.28 -3.82
N ILE A 216 -14.33 -15.61 -4.84
CA ILE A 216 -15.71 -15.12 -4.79
C ILE A 216 -16.70 -16.29 -4.71
N ASN A 217 -16.53 -17.31 -5.56
CA ASN A 217 -17.48 -18.42 -5.65
C ASN A 217 -17.36 -19.42 -4.51
N GLU A 218 -16.15 -19.69 -4.01
CA GLU A 218 -15.94 -20.70 -2.96
C GLU A 218 -16.15 -20.13 -1.55
N TYR A 219 -15.82 -18.86 -1.35
CA TYR A 219 -15.85 -18.25 -0.03
C TYR A 219 -16.96 -17.20 0.10
N PHE A 220 -16.97 -16.16 -0.74
CA PHE A 220 -17.93 -15.05 -0.58
C PHE A 220 -19.37 -15.41 -0.98
N ALA A 221 -19.57 -16.40 -1.85
CA ALA A 221 -20.91 -16.89 -2.19
C ALA A 221 -21.52 -17.78 -1.10
N ASN A 222 -20.73 -18.25 -0.14
CA ASN A 222 -21.16 -19.13 0.96
C ASN A 222 -21.23 -18.41 2.32
N LEU A 223 -21.11 -17.08 2.31
CA LEU A 223 -21.10 -16.18 3.48
C LEU A 223 -22.49 -15.60 3.74
#